data_AF-N8Y9F1-F1
#
_entry.id   AF-N8Y9F1-F1
#
_cell.length_a   1.000
_cell.length_b   1.000
_cell.length_c   1.000
_cell.angle_alpha   90.00
_cell.angle_beta   90.00
_cell.angle_gamma   90.00
#
_symmetry.space_group_name_H-M   'P 1'
#
loop_
_entity.id
_entity.type
_entity.pdbx_description
1 polymer ?
#
loop_
_entity_poly.entity_id
_entity_poly.type
_entity_poly.pdbx_seq_one_letter_code
_entity_poly.pdbx_strand_id
1 'polypeptide(L)'
;TADTADTADTADTADTADTADTADTAEKSSFKVCYPFEYGSDNDEYEYAQNTYPDYEGHPNISFFSPDKIFGKTLEYELLRVNPTADFLITDFMKNQKQIKKLMTAYSADKSTEQMLAILSTSRENERISKSIRSNTTWNEKSKNEALIASRYLNSVGKGENALELARILEENLEKKGTADFKDFIVPTYIKEAIEFLCQ
;
A
#
# COMPACT_ATOMS: atom_id res chain seq x y z
N THR A 1 -65.35 59.32 2.35
CA THR A 1 -64.94 58.13 1.59
C THR A 1 -63.54 57.79 2.08
N ALA A 2 -63.33 56.88 3.05
CA ALA A 2 -63.44 55.42 2.89
C ALA A 2 -62.86 54.99 1.52
N ASP A 3 -61.86 54.14 1.40
CA ASP A 3 -61.54 52.99 2.22
C ASP A 3 -60.12 52.46 1.92
N THR A 4 -59.56 51.82 2.95
CA THR A 4 -58.60 50.70 3.08
C THR A 4 -57.55 50.29 2.04
N ALA A 5 -56.60 49.55 2.62
CA ALA A 5 -55.28 49.11 2.22
C ALA A 5 -55.23 47.81 1.38
N ASP A 6 -54.00 47.29 1.25
CA ASP A 6 -53.55 45.93 0.88
C ASP A 6 -53.37 45.64 -0.62
N THR A 7 -52.36 44.92 -1.10
CA THR A 7 -51.38 43.95 -0.54
C THR A 7 -50.20 43.83 -1.57
N ALA A 8 -48.94 43.72 -1.14
CA ALA A 8 -48.12 42.50 -1.03
C ALA A 8 -47.68 41.79 -2.35
N ASP A 9 -46.36 41.81 -2.54
CA ASP A 9 -45.41 40.83 -3.09
C ASP A 9 -45.93 39.49 -3.65
N THR A 10 -45.40 39.08 -4.82
CA THR A 10 -44.94 37.70 -5.08
C THR A 10 -44.21 37.65 -6.42
N ALA A 11 -42.91 37.38 -6.34
CA ALA A 11 -42.08 36.93 -7.45
C ALA A 11 -42.12 35.40 -7.58
N ASP A 12 -41.89 34.97 -8.82
CA ASP A 12 -41.33 33.68 -9.24
C ASP A 12 -42.27 32.46 -9.28
N THR A 13 -42.54 31.99 -10.50
CA THR A 13 -42.38 30.60 -10.96
C THR A 13 -42.99 30.45 -12.37
N ALA A 14 -42.15 30.25 -13.37
CA ALA A 14 -42.56 29.73 -14.67
C ALA A 14 -41.62 28.58 -15.06
N ASP A 15 -42.11 27.41 -14.70
CA ASP A 15 -41.74 26.07 -15.13
C ASP A 15 -41.61 25.99 -16.67
N THR A 16 -40.48 25.47 -17.15
CA THR A 16 -40.45 24.73 -18.42
C THR A 16 -39.60 23.48 -18.22
N ALA A 17 -40.31 22.38 -18.00
CA ALA A 17 -39.82 21.02 -18.10
C ALA A 17 -39.03 20.80 -19.40
N ASP A 18 -37.80 20.31 -19.27
CA ASP A 18 -37.19 19.47 -20.29
C ASP A 18 -36.91 18.09 -19.71
N THR A 19 -37.11 17.15 -20.59
CA THR A 19 -37.53 15.76 -20.42
C THR A 19 -36.56 14.89 -19.62
N ALA A 20 -37.15 14.03 -18.79
CA ALA A 20 -36.47 12.95 -18.09
C ALA A 20 -35.95 11.92 -19.10
N ASP A 21 -34.63 11.92 -19.34
CA ASP A 21 -33.93 10.75 -19.84
C ASP A 21 -33.57 9.88 -18.63
N THR A 22 -34.37 8.83 -18.43
CA THR A 22 -34.13 7.79 -17.44
C THR A 22 -32.88 6.99 -17.83
N ALA A 23 -31.72 7.42 -17.36
CA ALA A 23 -30.49 6.64 -17.37
C ALA A 23 -30.12 6.25 -15.93
N ASP A 24 -30.54 5.03 -15.58
CA ASP A 24 -29.88 4.09 -14.66
C ASP A 24 -28.81 4.70 -13.74
N THR A 25 -29.15 4.93 -12.46
CA THR A 25 -28.15 5.16 -11.41
C THR A 25 -27.42 3.86 -11.10
N ALA A 26 -26.62 3.38 -12.05
CA ALA A 26 -25.59 2.41 -11.78
C ALA A 26 -24.57 3.07 -10.84
N GLU A 27 -24.45 2.58 -9.61
CA GLU A 27 -23.32 2.94 -8.76
C GLU A 27 -22.04 2.69 -9.56
N LYS A 28 -21.27 3.75 -9.83
CA LYS A 28 -19.93 3.59 -10.40
C LYS A 28 -19.07 2.85 -9.39
N SER A 29 -18.99 1.53 -9.53
CA SER A 29 -18.06 0.70 -8.78
C SER A 29 -16.65 1.18 -9.11
N SER A 30 -15.89 1.54 -8.07
CA SER A 30 -14.48 1.92 -8.20
C SER A 30 -13.62 0.83 -7.60
N PHE A 31 -12.52 0.49 -8.28
CA PHE A 31 -11.56 -0.46 -7.75
C PHE A 31 -10.98 0.05 -6.43
N LYS A 32 -10.96 -0.84 -5.43
CA LYS A 32 -10.30 -0.59 -4.15
C LYS A 32 -8.93 -1.26 -4.14
N VAL A 33 -7.98 -0.64 -3.44
CA VAL A 33 -6.65 -1.23 -3.25
C VAL A 33 -6.71 -2.45 -2.32
N CYS A 34 -6.01 -3.52 -2.69
CA CYS A 34 -5.85 -4.74 -1.90
C CYS A 34 -4.37 -5.07 -1.68
N TYR A 35 -4.07 -5.96 -0.74
CA TYR A 35 -2.71 -6.51 -0.58
C TYR A 35 -2.41 -7.53 -1.68
N PRO A 36 -1.13 -7.79 -2.01
CA PRO A 36 -0.80 -8.72 -3.09
C PRO A 36 -1.28 -10.15 -2.79
N PHE A 37 -1.25 -10.57 -1.52
CA PHE A 37 -1.79 -11.87 -1.08
C PHE A 37 -3.34 -11.96 -1.13
N GLU A 38 -4.05 -10.85 -1.35
CA GLU A 38 -5.50 -10.83 -1.56
C GLU A 38 -5.86 -10.88 -3.06
N TYR A 39 -4.90 -10.68 -3.95
CA TYR A 39 -5.16 -10.59 -5.39
C TYR A 39 -5.57 -11.96 -5.94
N GLY A 40 -6.76 -12.03 -6.53
CA GLY A 40 -7.32 -13.26 -7.08
C GLY A 40 -7.69 -14.33 -6.04
N SER A 41 -7.74 -13.98 -4.74
CA SER A 41 -8.09 -14.94 -3.68
C SER A 41 -9.58 -15.22 -3.59
N ASP A 42 -10.42 -14.33 -4.13
CA ASP A 42 -11.88 -14.40 -4.06
C ASP A 42 -12.50 -13.83 -5.34
N ASN A 43 -12.39 -14.61 -6.43
CA ASN A 43 -12.92 -14.22 -7.75
C ASN A 43 -14.45 -14.34 -7.85
N ASP A 44 -15.10 -14.93 -6.85
CA ASP A 44 -16.55 -15.03 -6.79
C ASP A 44 -17.16 -13.71 -6.30
N GLU A 45 -16.49 -13.02 -5.37
CA GLU A 45 -16.94 -11.74 -4.81
C GLU A 45 -16.31 -10.52 -5.51
N TYR A 46 -15.08 -10.65 -6.06
CA TYR A 46 -14.32 -9.51 -6.56
C TYR A 46 -13.79 -9.69 -7.99
N GLU A 47 -13.89 -8.62 -8.77
CA GLU A 47 -13.08 -8.44 -9.98
C GLU A 47 -11.75 -7.78 -9.60
N TYR A 48 -10.64 -8.33 -10.11
CA TYR A 48 -9.30 -7.85 -9.79
C TYR A 48 -8.61 -7.26 -11.02
N ALA A 49 -8.02 -6.09 -10.85
CA ALA A 49 -7.23 -5.42 -11.88
C ALA A 49 -5.83 -5.06 -11.35
N GLN A 50 -4.83 -5.14 -12.23
CA GLN A 50 -3.50 -4.58 -11.99
C GLN A 50 -3.31 -3.34 -12.86
N ASN A 51 -2.50 -2.40 -12.40
CA ASN A 51 -2.12 -1.26 -13.22
C ASN A 51 -1.35 -1.76 -14.45
N THR A 52 -1.87 -1.44 -15.63
CA THR A 52 -1.20 -1.68 -16.89
C THR A 52 -0.41 -0.44 -17.29
N TYR A 53 0.82 -0.63 -17.74
CA TYR A 53 1.61 0.42 -18.37
C TYR A 53 1.62 0.17 -19.87
N PRO A 54 1.64 1.21 -20.72
CA PRO A 54 1.79 1.00 -22.14
C PRO A 54 3.12 0.28 -22.42
N ASP A 55 3.12 -0.57 -23.43
CA ASP A 55 4.33 -1.28 -23.82
C ASP A 55 5.30 -0.31 -24.50
N TYR A 56 6.42 -0.05 -23.83
CA TYR A 56 7.54 0.73 -24.35
C TYR A 56 8.82 -0.12 -24.40
N GLU A 57 8.69 -1.45 -24.50
CA GLU A 57 9.85 -2.31 -24.65
C GLU A 57 10.70 -1.85 -25.84
N GLY A 58 11.97 -1.55 -25.57
CA GLY A 58 12.93 -1.08 -26.57
C GLY A 58 12.82 0.40 -26.97
N HIS A 59 11.99 1.21 -26.31
CA HIS A 59 11.96 2.66 -26.58
C HIS A 59 13.27 3.33 -26.08
N PRO A 60 13.93 4.17 -26.89
CA PRO A 60 15.28 4.67 -26.58
C PRO A 60 15.35 5.61 -25.37
N ASN A 61 14.23 6.22 -24.97
CA ASN A 61 14.19 7.26 -23.94
C ASN A 61 13.15 7.00 -22.83
N ILE A 62 12.37 5.93 -22.95
CA ILE A 62 11.25 5.65 -22.04
C ILE A 62 11.39 4.19 -21.60
N SER A 63 11.39 3.96 -20.30
CA SER A 63 11.43 2.62 -19.72
C SER A 63 10.62 2.61 -18.43
N PHE A 64 9.96 1.49 -18.16
CA PHE A 64 9.11 1.31 -16.99
C PHE A 64 9.72 0.25 -16.07
N PHE A 65 9.86 0.60 -14.80
CA PHE A 65 10.32 -0.30 -13.76
C PHE A 65 9.29 -0.29 -12.64
N SER A 66 8.77 -1.46 -12.29
CA SER A 66 7.72 -1.61 -11.29
C SER A 66 8.08 -2.68 -10.25
N PRO A 67 7.51 -2.61 -9.04
CA PRO A 67 7.56 -3.74 -8.10
C PRO A 67 7.08 -5.06 -8.74
N ASP A 68 7.43 -6.17 -8.10
CA ASP A 68 7.02 -7.50 -8.52
C ASP A 68 5.49 -7.61 -8.69
N LYS A 69 5.03 -8.22 -9.79
CA LYS A 69 3.59 -8.28 -10.12
C LYS A 69 2.80 -9.22 -9.21
N ILE A 70 3.46 -10.17 -8.54
CA ILE A 70 2.83 -11.16 -7.67
C ILE A 70 2.96 -10.70 -6.22
N PHE A 71 4.15 -10.32 -5.81
CA PHE A 71 4.49 -10.06 -4.41
C PHE A 71 4.57 -8.58 -4.08
N GLY A 72 4.78 -7.70 -5.05
CA GLY A 72 5.06 -6.28 -4.83
C GLY A 72 3.82 -5.42 -4.61
N LYS A 73 4.01 -4.23 -4.02
CA LYS A 73 2.93 -3.25 -3.79
C LYS A 73 3.40 -1.80 -3.95
N THR A 74 3.72 -1.12 -2.84
CA THR A 74 4.29 0.24 -2.83
C THR A 74 5.75 0.17 -2.40
N LEU A 75 6.47 1.30 -2.50
CA LEU A 75 7.85 1.40 -2.04
C LEU A 75 8.02 0.91 -0.59
N GLU A 76 7.20 1.41 0.34
CA GLU A 76 7.29 1.07 1.76
C GLU A 76 7.08 -0.43 2.02
N TYR A 77 6.11 -1.01 1.31
CA TYR A 77 5.86 -2.43 1.38
C TYR A 77 7.04 -3.24 0.84
N GLU A 78 7.54 -2.86 -0.33
CA GLU A 78 8.61 -3.58 -1.02
C GLU A 78 9.92 -3.55 -0.23
N LEU A 79 10.25 -2.39 0.36
CA LEU A 79 11.44 -2.23 1.21
C LEU A 79 11.50 -3.29 2.31
N LEU A 80 10.40 -3.53 3.01
CA LEU A 80 10.37 -4.50 4.13
C LEU A 80 10.11 -5.92 3.67
N ARG A 81 9.47 -6.12 2.52
CA ARG A 81 9.33 -7.45 1.92
C ARG A 81 10.69 -8.04 1.57
N VAL A 82 11.56 -7.23 0.96
CA VAL A 82 12.92 -7.66 0.57
C VAL A 82 13.95 -7.51 1.70
N ASN A 83 13.61 -6.79 2.78
CA ASN A 83 14.44 -6.66 3.98
C ASN A 83 13.67 -6.99 5.27
N PRO A 84 13.15 -8.21 5.44
CA PRO A 84 12.23 -8.55 6.54
C PRO A 84 12.86 -8.49 7.94
N THR A 85 14.19 -8.41 8.03
CA THR A 85 14.94 -8.34 9.30
C THR A 85 15.65 -7.01 9.51
N ALA A 86 15.47 -6.03 8.62
CA ALA A 86 16.14 -4.74 8.70
C ALA A 86 15.47 -3.83 9.75
N ASP A 87 15.74 -4.12 11.02
CA ASP A 87 15.17 -3.42 12.17
C ASP A 87 15.50 -1.93 12.23
N PHE A 88 16.60 -1.53 11.59
CA PHE A 88 17.05 -0.14 11.50
C PHE A 88 16.16 0.73 10.61
N LEU A 89 15.29 0.13 9.80
CA LEU A 89 14.25 0.83 9.04
C LEU A 89 13.04 1.18 9.92
N ILE A 90 12.96 0.65 11.16
CA ILE A 90 11.87 0.92 12.10
C ILE A 90 12.24 2.12 12.97
N THR A 91 11.75 3.28 12.57
CA THR A 91 12.09 4.58 13.17
C THR A 91 11.16 4.96 14.32
N ASP A 92 11.60 5.90 15.17
CA ASP A 92 10.87 6.34 16.35
C ASP A 92 9.56 7.10 16.04
N PHE A 93 9.40 7.55 14.80
CA PHE A 93 8.20 8.28 14.34
C PHE A 93 7.10 7.36 13.79
N MET A 94 7.41 6.08 13.57
CA MET A 94 6.43 5.12 13.06
C MET A 94 5.46 4.66 14.15
N LYS A 95 4.24 4.30 13.77
CA LYS A 95 3.32 3.61 14.68
C LYS A 95 3.73 2.13 14.84
N ASN A 96 3.22 1.46 15.87
CA ASN A 96 3.34 0.00 16.04
C ASN A 96 4.76 -0.61 16.01
N GLN A 97 5.82 0.19 16.21
CA GLN A 97 7.22 -0.25 16.11
C GLN A 97 7.50 -1.53 16.90
N LYS A 98 7.00 -1.62 18.14
CA LYS A 98 7.17 -2.78 19.03
C LYS A 98 6.59 -4.06 18.43
N GLN A 99 5.43 -3.98 17.76
CA GLN A 99 4.82 -5.13 17.10
C GLN A 99 5.64 -5.55 15.88
N ILE A 100 6.08 -4.60 15.06
CA ILE A 100 6.87 -4.88 13.86
C ILE A 100 8.21 -5.52 14.25
N LYS A 101 8.94 -4.96 15.21
CA LYS A 101 10.20 -5.54 15.70
C LYS A 101 10.00 -6.97 16.24
N LYS A 102 8.91 -7.25 16.94
CA LYS A 102 8.57 -8.63 17.38
C LYS A 102 8.33 -9.57 16.19
N LEU A 103 7.66 -9.13 15.13
CA LEU A 103 7.48 -9.91 13.92
C LEU A 103 8.83 -10.20 13.24
N MET A 104 9.71 -9.19 13.13
CA MET A 104 11.06 -9.36 12.57
C MET A 104 11.87 -10.38 13.37
N THR A 105 11.86 -10.29 14.71
CA THR A 105 12.53 -11.29 15.58
C THR A 105 11.95 -12.69 15.41
N ALA A 106 10.62 -12.82 15.30
CA ALA A 106 9.98 -14.11 15.07
C ALA A 106 10.36 -14.70 13.70
N TYR A 107 10.45 -13.86 12.67
CA TYR A 107 10.91 -14.25 11.34
C TYR A 107 12.37 -14.73 11.36
N SER A 108 13.28 -13.99 12.00
CA SER A 108 14.68 -14.41 12.18
C SER A 108 14.84 -15.72 12.97
N ALA A 109 13.83 -16.09 13.76
CA ALA A 109 13.81 -17.31 14.55
C ALA A 109 13.01 -18.45 13.86
N ASP A 110 12.78 -18.34 12.54
CA ASP A 110 12.06 -19.29 11.70
C ASP A 110 10.70 -19.72 12.29
N LYS A 111 9.99 -18.77 12.90
CA LYS A 111 8.64 -19.02 13.41
C LYS A 111 7.67 -19.23 12.26
N SER A 112 6.72 -20.13 12.47
CA SER A 112 5.66 -20.40 11.50
C SER A 112 4.75 -19.19 11.29
N THR A 113 4.04 -19.14 10.15
CA THR A 113 3.07 -18.08 9.85
C THR A 113 2.04 -17.93 10.96
N GLU A 114 1.50 -19.03 11.50
CA GLU A 114 0.52 -18.97 12.59
C GLU A 114 1.11 -18.39 13.89
N GLN A 115 2.36 -18.75 14.22
CA GLN A 115 3.06 -18.16 15.37
C GLN A 115 3.30 -16.65 15.18
N MET A 116 3.58 -16.20 13.96
CA MET A 116 3.74 -14.78 13.66
C MET A 116 2.41 -14.03 13.67
N LEU A 117 1.34 -14.62 13.13
CA LEU A 117 -0.01 -14.04 13.17
C LEU A 117 -0.50 -13.84 14.61
N ALA A 118 -0.13 -14.72 15.54
CA ALA A 118 -0.45 -14.59 16.96
C ALA A 118 0.19 -13.36 17.65
N ILE A 119 1.18 -12.70 17.02
CA ILE A 119 1.81 -11.47 17.53
C ILE A 119 0.93 -10.24 17.26
N LEU A 120 0.03 -10.32 16.27
CA LEU A 120 -0.82 -9.19 15.90
C LEU A 120 -1.80 -8.84 17.02
N SER A 121 -1.93 -7.55 17.29
CA SER A 121 -2.96 -7.02 18.18
C SER A 121 -4.33 -7.10 17.52
N THR A 122 -5.38 -7.16 18.33
CA THR A 122 -6.77 -7.08 17.85
C THR A 122 -7.03 -5.71 17.23
N SER A 123 -7.26 -5.69 15.92
CA SER A 123 -7.73 -4.52 15.17
C SER A 123 -8.35 -5.01 13.87
N ARG A 124 -9.31 -4.26 13.33
CA ARG A 124 -9.97 -4.59 12.06
C ARG A 124 -8.97 -4.88 10.94
N GLU A 125 -7.92 -4.07 10.84
CA GLU A 125 -6.91 -4.24 9.79
C GLU A 125 -6.04 -5.49 10.01
N ASN A 126 -5.68 -5.81 11.26
CA ASN A 126 -4.93 -7.03 11.56
C ASN A 126 -5.76 -8.30 11.34
N GLU A 127 -7.06 -8.24 11.65
CA GLU A 127 -8.00 -9.33 11.39
C GLU A 127 -8.13 -9.58 9.89
N ARG A 128 -8.27 -8.53 9.09
CA ARG A 128 -8.26 -8.62 7.62
C ARG A 128 -6.97 -9.27 7.11
N ILE A 129 -5.80 -8.74 7.49
CA ILE A 129 -4.50 -9.29 7.09
C ILE A 129 -4.39 -10.78 7.48
N SER A 130 -4.77 -11.13 8.71
CA SER A 130 -4.71 -12.52 9.19
C SER A 130 -5.61 -13.45 8.39
N LYS A 131 -6.85 -13.02 8.09
CA LYS A 131 -7.79 -13.79 7.29
C LYS A 131 -7.23 -14.02 5.89
N SER A 132 -6.78 -12.95 5.23
CA SER A 132 -6.27 -12.98 3.87
C SER A 132 -4.98 -13.82 3.72
N ILE A 133 -4.06 -13.77 4.68
CA ILE A 133 -2.85 -14.61 4.68
C ILE A 133 -3.19 -16.10 4.84
N ARG A 134 -4.20 -16.42 5.66
CA ARG A 134 -4.66 -17.79 5.86
C ARG A 134 -5.38 -18.34 4.64
N SER A 135 -6.23 -17.54 4.00
CA SER A 135 -6.96 -17.95 2.80
C SER A 135 -6.08 -18.06 1.56
N ASN A 136 -4.94 -17.38 1.53
CA ASN A 136 -3.99 -17.50 0.43
C ASN A 136 -3.35 -18.90 0.43
N THR A 137 -3.70 -19.75 -0.52
CA THR A 137 -3.15 -21.11 -0.66
C THR A 137 -2.01 -21.21 -1.66
N THR A 138 -1.74 -20.15 -2.41
CA THR A 138 -0.75 -20.13 -3.50
C THR A 138 0.65 -19.76 -3.02
N TRP A 139 0.77 -19.00 -1.94
CA TRP A 139 2.04 -18.54 -1.41
C TRP A 139 2.61 -19.51 -0.37
N ASN A 140 3.93 -19.67 -0.39
CA ASN A 140 4.63 -20.41 0.66
C ASN A 140 4.73 -19.59 1.96
N GLU A 141 5.12 -20.27 3.03
CA GLU A 141 5.24 -19.69 4.38
C GLU A 141 6.21 -18.50 4.45
N LYS A 142 7.35 -18.58 3.74
CA LYS A 142 8.31 -17.48 3.68
C LYS A 142 7.68 -16.22 3.09
N SER A 143 7.07 -16.31 1.92
CA SER A 143 6.42 -15.18 1.24
C SER A 143 5.27 -14.61 2.07
N LYS A 144 4.50 -15.45 2.77
CA LYS A 144 3.45 -15.01 3.70
C LYS A 144 4.03 -14.21 4.87
N ASN A 145 5.13 -14.69 5.45
CA ASN A 145 5.76 -14.03 6.59
C ASN A 145 6.41 -12.69 6.20
N GLU A 146 7.08 -12.63 5.05
CA GLU A 146 7.61 -11.38 4.47
C GLU A 146 6.48 -10.38 4.22
N ALA A 147 5.38 -10.82 3.62
CA ALA A 147 4.21 -9.97 3.39
C ALA A 147 3.52 -9.50 4.67
N LEU A 148 3.46 -10.33 5.71
CA LEU A 148 2.93 -9.95 7.01
C LEU A 148 3.71 -8.77 7.58
N ILE A 149 5.04 -8.87 7.61
CA ILE A 149 5.92 -7.80 8.11
C ILE A 149 5.75 -6.54 7.25
N ALA A 150 5.80 -6.68 5.93
CA ALA A 150 5.66 -5.58 4.97
C ALA A 150 4.31 -4.86 5.10
N SER A 151 3.20 -5.58 5.25
CA SER A 151 1.86 -5.00 5.48
C SER A 151 1.80 -4.23 6.79
N ARG A 152 2.39 -4.76 7.87
CA ARG A 152 2.41 -4.06 9.16
C ARG A 152 3.30 -2.81 9.13
N TYR A 153 4.41 -2.86 8.40
CA TYR A 153 5.24 -1.69 8.14
C TYR A 153 4.47 -0.62 7.37
N LEU A 154 3.88 -0.98 6.22
CA LEU A 154 3.09 -0.07 5.37
C LEU A 154 2.00 0.66 6.18
N ASN A 155 1.28 -0.07 7.04
CA ASN A 155 0.20 0.48 7.86
C ASN A 155 0.67 1.39 9.01
N SER A 156 1.99 1.47 9.22
CA SER A 156 2.61 2.17 10.34
C SER A 156 3.42 3.38 9.91
N VAL A 157 3.64 3.55 8.61
CA VAL A 157 4.38 4.66 8.00
C VAL A 157 3.43 5.82 7.69
N GLY A 158 3.83 7.04 8.09
CA GLY A 158 3.23 8.28 7.59
C GLY A 158 3.81 8.67 6.23
N LYS A 159 2.95 9.04 5.27
CA LYS A 159 3.40 9.46 3.93
C LYS A 159 4.13 10.81 4.03
N GLY A 160 5.29 10.94 3.36
CA GLY A 160 6.10 12.17 3.34
C GLY A 160 7.19 12.22 4.42
N GLU A 161 6.82 12.12 5.70
CA GLU A 161 7.78 12.20 6.82
C GLU A 161 8.79 11.04 6.81
N ASN A 162 8.37 9.85 6.39
CA ASN A 162 9.23 8.67 6.39
C ASN A 162 10.30 8.66 5.29
N ALA A 163 10.11 9.40 4.19
CA ALA A 163 11.03 9.35 3.06
C ALA A 163 12.38 10.02 3.36
N LEU A 164 12.33 11.21 3.97
CA LEU A 164 13.54 11.95 4.36
C LEU A 164 14.34 11.19 5.42
N GLU A 165 13.63 10.65 6.42
CA GLU A 165 14.26 9.89 7.49
C GLU A 165 14.87 8.59 6.98
N LEU A 166 14.18 7.89 6.07
CA LEU A 166 14.72 6.70 5.41
C LEU A 166 16.00 7.03 4.63
N ALA A 167 16.02 8.14 3.90
CA ALA A 167 17.21 8.57 3.16
C ALA A 167 18.41 8.80 4.11
N ARG A 168 18.18 9.54 5.20
CA ARG A 168 19.20 9.77 6.24
C ARG A 168 19.74 8.46 6.83
N ILE A 169 18.83 7.54 7.20
CA ILE A 169 19.20 6.25 7.79
C ILE A 169 20.04 5.40 6.82
N LEU A 170 19.67 5.38 5.54
CA LEU A 170 20.40 4.62 4.53
C LEU A 170 21.77 5.25 4.22
N GLU A 171 21.86 6.58 4.19
CA GLU A 171 23.12 7.32 4.00
C GLU A 171 24.08 7.08 5.18
N GLU A 172 23.63 7.23 6.42
CA GLU A 172 24.42 6.95 7.63
C GLU A 172 24.86 5.48 7.72
N ASN A 173 24.02 4.56 7.24
CA ASN A 173 24.39 3.16 7.15
C ASN A 173 25.46 2.93 6.06
N LEU A 174 25.36 3.61 4.93
CA LEU A 174 26.33 3.52 3.84
C LEU A 174 27.72 4.04 4.27
N GLU A 175 27.79 5.10 5.06
CA GLU A 175 29.05 5.63 5.63
C GLU A 175 29.76 4.61 6.52
N LYS A 176 29.03 3.67 7.11
CA LYS A 176 29.57 2.59 7.95
C LYS A 176 30.10 1.41 7.16
N LYS A 177 30.02 1.40 5.83
CA LYS A 177 30.42 0.27 4.99
C LYS A 177 31.85 -0.17 5.29
N GLY A 178 32.03 -1.47 5.52
CA GLY A 178 33.32 -2.07 5.90
C GLY A 178 33.61 -2.06 7.40
N THR A 179 32.70 -1.54 8.23
CA THR A 179 32.77 -1.62 9.70
C THR A 179 31.80 -2.68 10.25
N ALA A 180 31.95 -3.03 11.53
CA ALA A 180 31.03 -3.94 12.23
C ALA A 180 29.61 -3.36 12.41
N ASP A 181 29.45 -2.04 12.29
CA ASP A 181 28.16 -1.36 12.43
C ASP A 181 27.38 -1.24 11.11
N PHE A 182 27.97 -1.68 9.99
CA PHE A 182 27.28 -1.74 8.69
C PHE A 182 26.15 -2.78 8.75
N LYS A 183 24.95 -2.37 8.32
CA LYS A 183 23.81 -3.26 8.18
C LYS A 183 23.56 -3.52 6.70
N ASP A 184 23.49 -4.79 6.32
CA ASP A 184 23.13 -5.16 4.95
C ASP A 184 21.72 -4.65 4.59
N PHE A 185 21.59 -4.14 3.38
CA PHE A 185 20.35 -3.61 2.84
C PHE A 185 20.21 -3.99 1.36
N ILE A 186 19.08 -4.59 1.03
CA ILE A 186 18.70 -5.00 -0.32
C ILE A 186 17.87 -3.87 -0.92
N VAL A 187 18.43 -3.22 -1.94
CA VAL A 187 17.69 -2.24 -2.76
C VAL A 187 16.64 -3.00 -3.60
N PRO A 188 15.36 -2.60 -3.61
CA PRO A 188 14.36 -3.18 -4.48
C PRO A 188 14.82 -3.17 -5.96
N THR A 189 14.69 -4.32 -6.63
CA THR A 189 15.25 -4.54 -7.98
C THR A 189 14.84 -3.46 -8.97
N TYR A 190 13.54 -3.11 -9.01
CA TYR A 190 13.03 -2.10 -9.95
C TYR A 190 13.63 -0.70 -9.74
N ILE A 191 14.04 -0.36 -8.51
CA ILE A 191 14.71 0.92 -8.21
C ILE A 191 16.15 0.87 -8.70
N LYS A 192 16.83 -0.25 -8.44
CA LYS A 192 18.20 -0.47 -8.89
C LYS A 192 18.27 -0.38 -10.43
N GLU A 193 17.41 -1.12 -11.12
CA GLU A 193 17.33 -1.12 -12.58
C GLU A 193 16.99 0.26 -13.15
N ALA A 194 16.06 0.99 -12.53
CA ALA A 194 15.73 2.35 -12.96
C ALA A 194 16.91 3.33 -12.85
N ILE A 195 17.69 3.25 -11.77
CA ILE A 195 18.89 4.09 -11.59
C ILE A 195 19.98 3.67 -12.57
N GLU A 196 20.22 2.38 -12.74
CA GLU A 196 21.21 1.85 -13.70
C GLU A 196 20.87 2.23 -15.15
N PHE A 197 19.58 2.29 -15.50
CA PHE A 197 19.14 2.79 -16.80
C PHE A 197 19.38 4.30 -16.96
N LEU A 198 19.11 5.09 -15.92
CA LEU A 198 19.27 6.55 -15.95
C LEU A 198 20.75 6.99 -16.02
N CYS A 199 21.66 6.20 -15.44
CA CYS A 199 23.09 6.52 -15.36
C CYS A 199 23.93 5.97 -16.53
N GLN A 200 23.30 5.37 -17.54
CA GLN A 200 23.95 5.00 -18.82
C GLN A 200 24.10 6.22 -19.72
#